data_AF-A0A7J0G1Z6-F1
#
_entry.id   AF-A0A7J0G1Z6-F1
#
_cell.length_a   1.000
_cell.length_b   1.000
_cell.length_c   1.000
_cell.angle_alpha   90.00
_cell.angle_beta   90.00
_cell.angle_gamma   90.00
#
_symmetry.space_group_name_H-M   'P 1'
#
loop_
_entity.id
_entity.type
_entity.pdbx_description
1 polymer ?
#
loop_
_entity_poly.entity_id
_entity_poly.type
_entity_poly.pdbx_seq_one_letter_code
_entity_poly.pdbx_strand_id
1 'polypeptide(L)'
;MLNTLLRSCFLESCKNDGGRCVKMHDLMMDMALKITKAGHSQYMVKASVGLKDIPAEWEWTEDLDKVSLMGNWIKKIARGRSPRCPRLSTLLLNENCLRKIADSFFEHMHALHVLDLSENRVLEKLRNSISDLENLTALKFKGCKSLGKA
;
A
#
# COMPACT_ATOMS: atom_id res chain seq x y z
N MET A 1 3.73 -20.73 14.97
CA MET A 1 2.90 -20.29 13.84
C MET A 1 3.76 -19.84 12.64
N LEU A 2 4.54 -18.75 12.73
CA LEU A 2 5.38 -18.28 11.60
C LEU A 2 6.40 -19.33 11.11
N ASN A 3 7.11 -19.98 12.04
CA ASN A 3 8.05 -21.08 11.73
C ASN A 3 7.34 -22.31 11.13
N THR A 4 6.05 -22.49 11.44
CA THR A 4 5.23 -23.57 10.88
C THR A 4 4.94 -23.30 9.41
N LEU A 5 4.54 -22.06 9.08
CA LEU A 5 4.27 -21.62 7.71
C LEU A 5 5.53 -21.60 6.81
N LEU A 6 6.70 -21.28 7.40
CA LEU A 6 7.99 -21.41 6.72
C LEU A 6 8.33 -22.87 6.42
N ARG A 7 8.13 -23.77 7.38
CA ARG A 7 8.40 -25.21 7.21
C ARG A 7 7.45 -25.88 6.22
N SER A 8 6.24 -25.35 6.04
CA SER A 8 5.27 -25.84 5.07
C SER A 8 5.36 -25.17 3.70
N CYS A 9 6.46 -24.46 3.41
CA CYS A 9 6.72 -23.75 2.15
C CYS A 9 5.67 -22.67 1.77
N PHE A 10 4.83 -22.25 2.72
CA PHE A 10 3.85 -21.18 2.48
C PHE A 10 4.48 -19.78 2.55
N LEU A 11 5.58 -19.67 3.29
CA LEU A 11 6.41 -18.47 3.35
C LEU A 11 7.83 -18.82 2.91
N GLU A 12 8.53 -17.85 2.34
CA GLU A 12 9.94 -17.92 2.02
C GLU A 12 10.72 -16.84 2.79
N SER A 13 11.95 -17.15 3.20
CA SER A 13 12.81 -16.19 3.89
C SER A 13 13.54 -15.33 2.87
N CYS A 14 13.48 -14.01 3.04
CA CYS A 14 14.28 -13.07 2.25
C CYS A 14 15.42 -12.52 3.10
N LYS A 15 16.52 -12.14 2.46
CA LYS A 15 17.66 -11.47 3.09
C LYS A 15 17.56 -9.99 2.80
N ASN A 16 17.27 -9.18 3.82
CA ASN A 16 17.42 -7.73 3.77
C ASN A 16 18.47 -7.31 4.81
N ASP A 17 19.16 -6.19 4.56
CA ASP A 17 20.31 -5.67 5.32
C ASP A 17 20.03 -5.29 6.80
N GLY A 18 18.86 -5.65 7.35
CA GLY A 18 18.46 -5.31 8.71
C GLY A 18 17.69 -6.40 9.47
N GLY A 19 17.52 -7.61 8.93
CA GLY A 19 16.86 -8.70 9.65
C GLY A 19 16.27 -9.82 8.79
N ARG A 20 15.76 -10.86 9.46
CA ARG A 20 15.04 -11.98 8.82
C ARG A 20 13.63 -11.51 8.43
N CYS A 21 13.38 -11.29 7.15
CA CYS A 21 12.04 -11.07 6.62
C CYS A 21 11.51 -12.35 5.97
N VAL A 22 10.19 -12.45 5.91
CA VAL A 22 9.47 -13.55 5.25
C VAL A 22 8.45 -12.96 4.30
N LYS A 23 8.35 -13.51 3.09
CA LYS A 23 7.28 -13.19 2.15
C LYS A 23 6.44 -14.43 1.85
N MET A 24 5.20 -14.24 1.43
CA MET A 24 4.41 -15.35 0.91
C MET A 24 5.04 -15.80 -0.40
N HIS A 25 5.25 -17.11 -0.55
CA HIS A 25 5.79 -17.66 -1.78
C HIS A 25 4.86 -17.32 -2.96
N ASP A 26 5.41 -16.99 -4.13
CA ASP A 26 4.65 -16.42 -5.25
C ASP A 26 3.44 -17.28 -5.67
N LEU A 27 3.59 -18.62 -5.72
CA LEU A 27 2.49 -19.55 -6.01
C LEU A 27 1.35 -19.49 -4.98
N MET A 28 1.68 -19.25 -3.71
CA MET A 28 0.70 -19.14 -2.63
C MET A 28 -0.01 -17.80 -2.67
N MET A 29 0.70 -16.74 -3.07
CA MET A 29 0.10 -15.44 -3.35
C MET A 29 -0.95 -15.57 -4.46
N ASP A 30 -0.61 -16.24 -5.57
CA ASP A 30 -1.53 -16.49 -6.68
C ASP A 30 -2.77 -17.27 -6.25
N MET A 31 -2.59 -18.31 -5.43
CA MET A 31 -3.70 -19.10 -4.90
C MET A 31 -4.59 -18.26 -3.98
N ALA A 32 -4.01 -17.46 -3.08
CA ALA A 32 -4.74 -16.56 -2.21
C ALA A 32 -5.53 -15.50 -3.00
N LEU A 33 -4.93 -14.93 -4.05
CA LEU A 33 -5.60 -13.98 -4.93
C LEU A 33 -6.78 -14.61 -5.69
N LYS A 34 -6.68 -15.88 -6.09
CA LYS A 34 -7.80 -16.61 -6.72
C LYS A 34 -8.94 -16.88 -5.73
N ILE A 35 -8.64 -17.27 -4.50
CA ILE A 35 -9.64 -17.53 -3.46
C ILE A 35 -10.39 -16.25 -3.11
N THR A 36 -9.67 -15.14 -2.98
CA THR A 36 -10.26 -13.85 -2.59
C THR A 36 -11.17 -13.27 -3.67
N LYS A 37 -10.83 -13.48 -4.96
CA LYS A 37 -11.71 -13.14 -6.08
C LYS A 37 -13.05 -13.89 -6.06
N ALA A 38 -13.12 -15.08 -5.46
CA ALA A 38 -14.38 -15.81 -5.30
C ALA A 38 -15.27 -15.25 -4.16
N GLY A 39 -14.73 -14.40 -3.29
CA GLY A 39 -15.38 -13.90 -2.07
C GLY A 39 -15.95 -12.47 -2.14
N HIS A 40 -16.03 -11.85 -3.33
CA HIS A 40 -16.51 -10.46 -3.55
C HIS A 40 -15.64 -9.33 -2.95
N SER A 41 -14.46 -9.62 -2.39
CA SER A 41 -13.47 -8.61 -2.00
C SER A 41 -12.36 -8.54 -3.03
N GLN A 42 -12.26 -7.42 -3.75
CA GLN A 42 -11.15 -7.23 -4.69
C GLN A 42 -9.93 -6.69 -3.96
N TYR A 43 -8.82 -7.39 -4.12
CA TYR A 43 -7.50 -6.97 -3.65
C TYR A 43 -6.61 -6.65 -4.84
N MET A 44 -5.89 -5.54 -4.76
CA MET A 44 -4.79 -5.23 -5.68
C MET A 44 -3.47 -5.31 -4.92
N VAL A 45 -2.67 -6.32 -5.23
CA VAL A 45 -1.33 -6.52 -4.65
C VAL A 45 -0.29 -6.37 -5.75
N LYS A 46 0.48 -5.28 -5.69
CA LYS A 46 1.61 -5.00 -6.58
C LYS A 46 2.82 -4.58 -5.75
N ALA A 47 3.19 -5.40 -4.78
CA ALA A 47 4.31 -5.15 -3.89
C ALA A 47 5.64 -5.60 -4.51
N SER A 48 6.69 -4.79 -4.37
CA SER A 48 8.06 -5.16 -4.78
C SER A 48 8.24 -5.58 -6.25
N VAL A 49 7.40 -5.07 -7.15
CA VAL A 49 7.50 -5.33 -8.60
C VAL A 49 8.21 -4.20 -9.37
N GLY A 50 8.80 -3.23 -8.67
CA GLY A 50 9.59 -2.15 -9.26
C GLY A 50 8.75 -1.02 -9.87
N LEU A 51 7.53 -0.80 -9.38
CA LEU A 51 6.68 0.30 -9.85
C LEU A 51 7.36 1.66 -9.60
N LYS A 52 7.43 2.49 -10.65
CA LYS A 52 7.91 3.88 -10.55
C LYS A 52 6.77 4.89 -10.38
N ASP A 53 5.56 4.43 -10.62
CA ASP A 53 4.33 5.20 -10.60
C ASP A 53 3.19 4.30 -10.09
N ILE A 54 2.09 4.90 -9.65
CA ILE A 54 0.91 4.12 -9.25
C ILE A 54 0.28 3.40 -10.47
N PRO A 55 -0.47 2.31 -10.25
CA PRO A 55 -1.18 1.59 -11.31
C PRO A 55 -2.07 2.51 -12.16
N ALA A 56 -2.33 2.09 -13.40
CA ALA A 56 -3.18 2.84 -14.31
C ALA A 56 -4.60 2.96 -13.76
N GLU A 57 -5.32 4.02 -14.13
CA GLU A 57 -6.64 4.35 -13.56
C GLU A 57 -7.65 3.20 -13.65
N TRP A 58 -7.67 2.47 -14.77
CA TRP A 58 -8.55 1.32 -14.99
C TRP A 58 -8.30 0.13 -14.06
N GLU A 59 -7.15 0.08 -13.39
CA GLU A 59 -6.83 -0.95 -12.39
C GLU A 59 -7.46 -0.67 -11.03
N TRP A 60 -7.93 0.56 -10.81
CA TRP A 60 -8.54 1.00 -9.56
C TRP A 60 -10.05 0.88 -9.63
N THR A 61 -10.56 -0.34 -9.45
CA THR A 61 -12.00 -0.60 -9.51
C THR A 61 -12.71 -0.15 -8.23
N GLU A 62 -14.01 0.17 -8.34
CA GLU A 62 -14.82 0.70 -7.23
C GLU A 62 -15.05 -0.32 -6.10
N ASP A 63 -14.86 -1.61 -6.39
CA ASP A 63 -15.01 -2.73 -5.47
C ASP A 63 -13.71 -3.16 -4.77
N LEU A 64 -12.60 -2.44 -5.00
CA LEU A 64 -11.36 -2.64 -4.26
C LEU A 64 -11.56 -2.39 -2.77
N ASP A 65 -11.21 -3.39 -1.95
CA ASP A 65 -11.21 -3.32 -0.49
C ASP A 65 -9.80 -3.02 0.04
N LYS A 66 -8.77 -3.70 -0.48
CA LYS A 66 -7.38 -3.49 -0.02
C LYS A 66 -6.41 -3.37 -1.18
N VAL A 67 -5.54 -2.38 -1.08
CA VAL A 67 -4.50 -2.10 -2.07
C VAL A 67 -3.14 -2.09 -1.38
N SER A 68 -2.21 -2.89 -1.92
CA SER A 68 -0.81 -2.90 -1.50
C SER A 68 0.11 -2.56 -2.66
N LEU A 69 0.79 -1.41 -2.54
CA LEU A 69 1.82 -0.92 -3.46
C LEU A 69 3.17 -0.79 -2.73
N MET A 70 3.36 -1.53 -1.64
CA MET A 70 4.55 -1.42 -0.80
C MET A 70 5.83 -1.87 -1.51
N GLY A 71 6.97 -1.35 -1.05
CA GLY A 71 8.28 -1.83 -1.51
C GLY A 71 8.58 -1.52 -2.98
N ASN A 72 8.04 -0.42 -3.50
CA ASN A 72 8.24 0.03 -4.88
C ASN A 72 9.11 1.30 -4.92
N TRP A 73 9.25 1.92 -6.09
CA TRP A 73 10.03 3.15 -6.31
C TRP A 73 9.16 4.35 -6.68
N ILE A 74 7.92 4.38 -6.17
CA ILE A 74 6.97 5.46 -6.45
C ILE A 74 7.49 6.74 -5.78
N LYS A 75 7.71 7.78 -6.58
CA LYS A 75 8.31 9.05 -6.10
C LYS A 75 7.28 10.13 -5.79
N LYS A 76 6.19 10.17 -6.55
CA LYS A 76 5.15 11.18 -6.43
C LYS A 76 3.82 10.61 -6.88
N ILE A 77 2.75 11.11 -6.30
CA ILE A 77 1.39 10.91 -6.81
C ILE A 77 0.89 12.27 -7.27
N ALA A 78 0.72 12.43 -8.58
CA ALA A 78 0.38 13.71 -9.21
C ALA A 78 -1.12 14.03 -9.09
N ARG A 79 -1.48 15.30 -9.35
CA ARG A 79 -2.88 15.73 -9.47
C ARG A 79 -3.58 14.98 -10.62
N GLY A 80 -4.90 14.85 -10.53
CA GLY A 80 -5.71 14.18 -11.55
C GLY A 80 -5.60 12.65 -11.52
N ARG A 81 -4.93 12.09 -10.52
CA ARG A 81 -4.82 10.64 -10.32
C ARG A 81 -5.55 10.18 -9.07
N SER A 82 -6.80 10.62 -8.90
CA SER A 82 -7.66 10.24 -7.77
C SER A 82 -8.53 9.06 -8.20
N PRO A 83 -8.15 7.81 -7.90
CA PRO A 83 -8.98 6.68 -8.26
C PRO A 83 -10.28 6.68 -7.45
N ARG A 84 -11.40 6.38 -8.11
CA ARG A 84 -12.70 6.26 -7.45
C ARG A 84 -12.82 4.91 -6.75
N CYS A 85 -12.35 4.84 -5.50
CA CYS A 85 -12.37 3.60 -4.71
C CYS A 85 -13.14 3.80 -3.39
N PRO A 86 -14.48 3.97 -3.44
CA PRO A 86 -15.29 4.30 -2.27
C PRO A 86 -15.34 3.18 -1.22
N ARG A 87 -14.97 1.94 -1.58
CA ARG A 87 -14.95 0.78 -0.67
C ARG A 87 -13.56 0.47 -0.10
N LEU A 88 -12.53 1.23 -0.51
CA LEU A 88 -11.15 0.95 -0.12
C LEU A 88 -10.97 1.17 1.38
N SER A 89 -10.72 0.10 2.12
CA SER A 89 -10.52 0.12 3.56
C SER A 89 -9.05 0.22 3.96
N THR A 90 -8.14 -0.29 3.12
CA THR A 90 -6.70 -0.36 3.42
C THR A 90 -5.86 0.05 2.20
N LEU A 91 -4.95 0.99 2.41
CA LEU A 91 -3.95 1.41 1.42
C LEU A 91 -2.54 1.37 2.02
N LEU A 92 -1.70 0.51 1.43
CA LEU A 92 -0.30 0.34 1.83
C LEU A 92 0.63 0.94 0.78
N LEU A 93 1.32 2.01 1.16
CA LEU A 93 2.28 2.77 0.34
C LEU A 93 3.66 2.80 1.01
N ASN A 94 3.89 2.00 2.06
CA ASN A 94 5.14 1.95 2.79
C ASN A 94 6.31 1.48 1.92
N GLU A 95 7.53 1.80 2.35
CA GLU A 95 8.77 1.39 1.68
C GLU A 95 8.83 1.84 0.21
N ASN A 96 8.40 3.07 -0.05
CA ASN A 96 8.53 3.74 -1.34
C ASN A 96 9.49 4.95 -1.24
N CYS A 97 9.59 5.72 -2.33
CA CYS A 97 10.37 6.96 -2.38
C CYS A 97 9.45 8.19 -2.44
N LEU A 98 8.26 8.12 -1.84
CA LEU A 98 7.24 9.16 -1.96
C LEU A 98 7.75 10.46 -1.34
N ARG A 99 7.83 11.49 -2.17
CA ARG A 99 8.19 12.85 -1.77
C ARG A 99 6.95 13.71 -1.57
N LYS A 100 5.97 13.59 -2.46
CA LYS A 100 4.72 14.35 -2.47
C LYS A 100 3.56 13.47 -2.93
N ILE A 101 2.42 13.64 -2.26
CA ILE A 101 1.13 13.13 -2.67
C ILE A 101 0.26 14.36 -2.98
N ALA A 102 -0.52 14.32 -4.05
CA ALA A 102 -1.47 15.38 -4.37
C ALA A 102 -2.68 15.32 -3.42
N ASP A 103 -3.25 16.48 -3.04
CA ASP A 103 -4.39 16.52 -2.12
C ASP A 103 -5.54 15.65 -2.63
N SER A 104 -5.86 15.78 -3.92
CA SER A 104 -6.98 15.08 -4.54
C SER A 104 -6.85 13.55 -4.53
N PHE A 105 -5.69 12.96 -4.23
CA PHE A 105 -5.51 11.51 -4.30
C PHE A 105 -6.48 10.72 -3.40
N PHE A 106 -6.82 11.28 -2.25
CA PHE A 106 -7.68 10.63 -1.25
C PHE A 106 -9.16 11.00 -1.38
N GLU A 107 -9.51 11.89 -2.30
CA GLU A 107 -10.84 12.51 -2.42
C GLU A 107 -11.99 11.51 -2.50
N HIS A 108 -11.78 10.34 -3.12
CA HIS A 108 -12.81 9.32 -3.31
C HIS A 108 -12.58 8.04 -2.48
N MET A 109 -11.80 8.12 -1.40
CA MET A 109 -11.45 6.99 -0.53
C MET A 109 -12.11 7.10 0.86
N HIS A 110 -13.39 7.47 0.92
CA HIS A 110 -14.07 7.78 2.18
C HIS A 110 -14.14 6.61 3.17
N ALA A 111 -14.06 5.36 2.71
CA ALA A 111 -14.06 4.18 3.57
C ALA A 111 -12.66 3.80 4.10
N LEU A 112 -11.62 4.62 3.89
CA LEU A 112 -10.25 4.25 4.24
C LEU A 112 -10.05 4.25 5.76
N HIS A 113 -9.76 3.07 6.32
CA HIS A 113 -9.51 2.87 7.74
C HIS A 113 -8.01 2.82 8.05
N VAL A 114 -7.20 2.31 7.12
CA VAL A 114 -5.76 2.11 7.32
C VAL A 114 -4.98 2.72 6.15
N LEU A 115 -4.08 3.66 6.49
CA LEU A 115 -3.11 4.24 5.57
C LEU A 115 -1.70 4.06 6.12
N ASP A 116 -0.87 3.31 5.39
CA ASP A 116 0.54 3.13 5.74
C ASP A 116 1.46 3.84 4.74
N LEU A 117 2.14 4.88 5.23
CA LEU A 117 3.14 5.69 4.51
C LEU A 117 4.55 5.45 5.07
N SER A 118 4.75 4.48 5.96
CA SER A 118 6.02 4.27 6.66
C SER A 118 7.20 4.06 5.71
N GLU A 119 8.40 4.39 6.18
CA GLU A 119 9.66 4.28 5.42
C GLU A 119 9.71 5.08 4.10
N ASN A 120 8.79 6.02 3.86
CA ASN A 120 8.95 7.03 2.81
C ASN A 120 9.84 8.17 3.31
N ARG A 121 11.16 7.91 3.37
CA ARG A 121 12.15 8.76 4.04
C ARG A 121 12.18 10.21 3.56
N VAL A 122 11.85 10.43 2.29
CA VAL A 122 11.87 11.74 1.61
C VAL A 122 10.51 12.44 1.57
N LEU A 123 9.48 11.89 2.23
CA LEU A 123 8.15 12.49 2.26
C LEU A 123 8.21 13.84 2.99
N GLU A 124 7.91 14.92 2.28
CA GLU A 124 8.08 16.28 2.81
C GLU A 124 6.93 16.68 3.75
N LYS A 125 5.70 16.35 3.37
CA LYS A 125 4.50 16.73 4.11
C LYS A 125 3.37 15.73 3.95
N LEU A 126 2.59 15.59 5.03
CA LEU A 126 1.24 15.06 4.99
C LEU A 126 0.33 16.19 4.49
N ARG A 127 -0.49 15.89 3.49
CA ARG A 127 -1.41 16.86 2.89
C ARG A 127 -2.66 17.01 3.76
N ASN A 128 -3.32 18.17 3.65
CA ASN A 128 -4.55 18.45 4.39
C ASN A 128 -5.68 17.47 4.04
N SER A 129 -5.65 16.87 2.84
CA SER A 129 -6.66 15.89 2.44
C SER A 129 -6.65 14.59 3.23
N ILE A 130 -5.64 14.35 4.08
CA ILE A 130 -5.72 13.27 5.07
C ILE A 130 -6.81 13.56 6.11
N SER A 131 -7.12 14.83 6.37
CA SER A 131 -8.23 15.23 7.23
C SER A 131 -9.60 14.89 6.64
N ASP A 132 -9.69 14.68 5.32
CA ASP A 132 -10.93 14.28 4.63
C ASP A 132 -11.20 12.75 4.79
N LEU A 133 -10.24 12.01 5.35
CA LEU A 133 -10.36 10.58 5.65
C LEU A 133 -11.06 10.36 7.00
N GLU A 134 -12.35 10.66 7.06
CA GLU A 134 -13.15 10.65 8.30
C GLU A 134 -13.17 9.29 9.03
N ASN A 135 -13.01 8.19 8.29
CA ASN A 135 -13.00 6.83 8.83
C ASN A 135 -11.61 6.29 9.18
N LEU A 136 -10.56 7.13 9.10
CA LEU A 136 -9.19 6.70 9.32
C LEU A 136 -8.95 6.35 10.80
N THR A 137 -8.63 5.09 11.06
CA THR A 137 -8.34 4.58 12.41
C THR A 137 -6.86 4.32 12.64
N ALA A 138 -6.09 4.12 11.56
CA ALA A 138 -4.66 3.91 11.63
C ALA A 138 -3.93 4.68 10.51
N LEU A 139 -3.14 5.68 10.91
CA LEU A 139 -2.19 6.37 10.07
C LEU A 139 -0.76 6.02 10.51
N LYS A 140 0.04 5.44 9.62
CA LYS A 140 1.44 5.10 9.90
C LYS A 140 2.38 5.91 9.01
N PHE A 141 3.36 6.55 9.64
CA PHE A 141 4.38 7.36 8.95
C PHE A 141 5.75 7.21 9.62
N LYS A 142 5.97 6.09 10.33
CA LYS A 142 7.25 5.79 10.97
C LYS A 142 8.35 5.75 9.91
N GLY A 143 9.50 6.36 10.18
CA GLY A 143 10.61 6.36 9.23
C GLY A 143 10.50 7.43 8.11
N CYS A 144 9.47 8.27 8.11
CA CYS A 144 9.38 9.45 7.22
C CYS A 144 10.29 10.59 7.73
N LYS A 145 11.60 10.51 7.44
CA LYS A 145 12.63 11.37 8.04
C LYS A 145 12.58 12.84 7.63
N SER A 146 12.02 13.15 6.46
CA SER A 146 11.87 14.52 5.94
C SER A 146 10.55 15.19 6.32
N LEU A 147 9.66 14.47 7.02
CA LEU A 147 8.32 14.96 7.30
C LEU A 147 8.38 16.15 8.29
N GLY A 148 7.77 17.28 7.90
CA GLY A 148 7.67 18.47 8.76
C GLY A 148 8.97 19.29 8.87
N LYS A 149 9.95 19.06 7.99
CA LYS A 149 11.24 19.77 7.96
C LYS A 149 11.35 20.84 6.87
N ALA A 150 10.21 21.29 6.32
CA ALA A 150 10.11 22.23 5.22
C ALA A 150 9.37 23.50 5.63
#